data_AF-A0A929ZHX9-F1
#
_entry.id   AF-A0A929ZHX9-F1
#
_cell.length_a   1.000
_cell.length_b   1.000
_cell.length_c   1.000
_cell.angle_alpha   90.00
_cell.angle_beta   90.00
_cell.angle_gamma   90.00
#
_symmetry.space_group_name_H-M   'P 1'
#
loop_
_entity.id
_entity.type
_entity.pdbx_description
1 polymer ?
#
loop_
_entity_poly.entity_id
_entity_poly.type
_entity_poly.pdbx_seq_one_letter_code
_entity_poly.pdbx_strand_id
1 'polypeptide(L)'
;MDIHAPASDNIDELRRIADANGVATGFWDWYGNWVGVSAATLLKVLAALGLPLDESSTVGDVHEAVRLTDEREWRRTIPPTIVARQGGGYLFPVHVPDGSWVNVQWV
;
A
#
# COMPACT_ATOMS: atom_id res chain seq x y z
N MET A 1 -13.19 18.33 3.91
CA MET A 1 -11.74 18.23 3.60
C MET A 1 -11.57 18.75 2.20
N ASP A 2 -10.71 19.74 1.99
CA ASP A 2 -10.47 20.28 0.65
C ASP A 2 -9.64 19.27 -0.15
N ILE A 3 -10.22 18.68 -1.19
CA ILE A 3 -9.56 17.66 -2.00
C ILE A 3 -8.46 18.25 -2.89
N HIS A 4 -8.48 19.55 -3.12
CA HIS A 4 -7.51 20.25 -3.95
C HIS A 4 -6.34 20.84 -3.14
N ALA A 5 -6.43 20.78 -1.81
CA ALA A 5 -5.32 21.13 -0.95
C ALA A 5 -4.12 20.21 -1.24
N PRO A 6 -2.88 20.71 -1.06
CA PRO A 6 -1.70 19.89 -1.26
C PRO A 6 -1.71 18.69 -0.30
N ALA A 7 -1.24 17.54 -0.77
CA ALA A 7 -1.19 16.30 0.01
C ALA A 7 -0.43 16.44 1.33
N SER A 8 0.53 17.38 1.41
CA SER A 8 1.27 17.69 2.64
C SER A 8 0.39 18.12 3.81
N ASP A 9 -0.79 18.69 3.54
CA ASP A 9 -1.71 19.18 4.56
C ASP A 9 -2.43 18.03 5.29
N ASN A 10 -2.42 16.83 4.71
CA ASN A 10 -2.99 15.62 5.29
C ASN A 10 -1.92 14.54 5.49
N ILE A 11 -0.95 14.85 6.37
CA ILE A 11 0.16 13.94 6.68
C ILE A 11 -0.32 12.60 7.25
N ASP A 12 -1.44 12.55 7.96
CA ASP A 12 -1.93 11.32 8.57
C ASP A 12 -2.43 10.33 7.53
N GLU A 13 -3.10 10.79 6.47
CA GLU A 13 -3.48 9.92 5.35
C GLU A 13 -2.25 9.46 4.55
N LEU A 14 -1.25 10.33 4.39
CA LEU A 14 0.04 9.94 3.79
C LEU A 14 0.76 8.86 4.61
N ARG A 15 0.68 8.92 5.94
CA ARG A 15 1.21 7.87 6.82
C ARG A 15 0.43 6.57 6.69
N ARG A 16 -0.90 6.66 6.63
CA ARG A 16 -1.78 5.49 6.45
C ARG A 16 -1.49 4.74 5.16
N ILE A 17 -1.37 5.44 4.03
CA ILE A 17 -1.04 4.81 2.74
C ILE A 17 0.41 4.30 2.70
N ALA A 18 1.34 4.99 3.35
CA ALA A 18 2.71 4.53 3.51
C ALA A 18 2.76 3.19 4.26
N ASP A 19 2.11 3.09 5.42
CA ASP A 19 2.04 1.86 6.20
C ASP A 19 1.39 0.72 5.39
N ALA A 20 0.30 1.01 4.65
CA ALA A 20 -0.37 0.03 3.79
C ALA A 20 0.51 -0.49 2.64
N ASN A 21 1.48 0.31 2.17
CA ASN A 21 2.46 -0.07 1.16
C ASN A 21 3.79 -0.55 1.76
N GLY A 22 3.87 -0.74 3.08
CA GLY A 22 5.06 -1.25 3.77
C GLY A 22 6.19 -0.21 3.90
N VAL A 23 5.87 1.08 3.82
CA VAL A 23 6.82 2.19 4.00
C VAL A 23 6.74 2.70 5.43
N ALA A 24 7.86 2.64 6.15
CA ALA A 24 7.93 3.16 7.52
C ALA A 24 7.73 4.69 7.55
N THR A 25 6.88 5.15 8.47
CA THR A 25 6.54 6.56 8.65
C THR A 25 7.43 7.31 9.65
N GLY A 26 8.33 6.58 10.30
CA GLY A 26 9.32 7.09 11.23
C GLY A 26 10.33 6.02 11.62
N PHE A 27 11.42 6.42 12.26
CA PHE A 27 12.46 5.53 12.73
C PHE A 27 13.12 6.08 13.99
N TRP A 28 13.78 5.19 14.74
CA TRP A 28 14.67 5.59 15.82
C TRP A 28 16.04 5.87 15.24
N ASP A 29 16.58 7.06 15.48
CA ASP A 29 17.98 7.35 15.18
C ASP A 29 18.90 6.58 16.14
N TRP A 30 20.19 6.57 15.81
CA TRP A 30 21.21 5.88 16.60
C TRP A 30 21.49 6.54 17.96
N TYR A 31 21.00 7.77 18.17
CA TYR A 31 21.03 8.47 19.46
C TYR A 31 19.82 8.14 20.34
N GLY A 32 18.86 7.35 19.84
CA GLY A 32 17.65 6.96 20.56
C GLY A 32 16.50 7.97 20.46
N ASN A 33 16.53 8.91 19.51
CA ASN A 33 15.42 9.82 19.25
C ASN A 33 14.50 9.26 18.17
N TRP A 34 13.18 9.46 18.34
CA TRP A 34 12.21 9.14 17.30
C TRP A 34 12.15 10.25 16.25
N VAL A 35 12.33 9.89 14.99
CA VAL A 35 12.31 10.80 13.84
C VAL A 35 11.16 10.42 12.92
N GLY A 36 10.23 11.36 12.72
CA GLY A 36 9.14 11.22 11.74
C GLY A 36 9.60 11.56 10.33
N VAL A 37 9.14 10.80 9.34
CA VAL A 37 9.41 11.06 7.92
C VAL A 37 8.56 12.24 7.43
N SER A 38 9.14 13.12 6.63
CA SER A 38 8.44 14.29 6.06
C SER A 38 7.46 13.89 4.95
N ALA A 39 6.38 14.68 4.76
CA ALA A 39 5.41 14.48 3.69
C ALA A 39 6.08 14.33 2.31
N ALA A 40 7.03 15.22 1.99
CA ALA A 40 7.74 15.20 0.72
C ALA A 40 8.54 13.89 0.49
N THR A 41 9.09 13.32 1.56
CA THR A 41 9.80 12.04 1.47
C THR A 41 8.83 10.89 1.25
N LEU A 42 7.70 10.87 1.98
CA LEU A 42 6.66 9.86 1.79
C LEU A 42 6.11 9.87 0.36
N LEU A 43 5.81 11.05 -0.18
CA LEU A 43 5.35 11.22 -1.57
C LEU A 43 6.36 10.64 -2.57
N LYS A 44 7.65 10.97 -2.43
CA LYS A 44 8.71 10.43 -3.31
C LYS A 44 8.85 8.92 -3.25
N VAL A 45 8.81 8.34 -2.04
CA VAL A 45 8.96 6.90 -1.86
C VAL A 45 7.73 6.16 -2.43
N LEU A 46 6.53 6.66 -2.16
CA LEU A 46 5.29 6.10 -2.73
C LEU A 46 5.27 6.18 -4.26
N ALA A 47 5.74 7.31 -4.82
CA ALA A 47 5.93 7.45 -6.27
C ALA A 47 6.89 6.39 -6.83
N ALA A 48 8.02 6.17 -6.15
CA ALA A 48 9.01 5.16 -6.54
C ALA A 48 8.47 3.72 -6.45
N LEU A 49 7.51 3.45 -5.56
CA LEU A 49 6.78 2.18 -5.49
C LEU A 49 5.71 2.02 -6.58
N GLY A 50 5.53 3.03 -7.43
CA GLY A 50 4.61 3.01 -8.56
C GLY A 50 3.20 3.51 -8.26
N LEU A 51 2.99 4.22 -7.15
CA LEU A 51 1.75 4.96 -6.94
C LEU A 51 1.78 6.27 -7.74
N PRO A 52 0.64 6.74 -8.28
CA PRO A 52 0.56 7.97 -9.07
C PRO A 52 0.57 9.20 -8.16
N LEU A 53 1.64 9.39 -7.40
CA LEU A 53 1.84 10.49 -6.47
C LEU A 53 3.14 11.23 -6.82
N ASP A 54 3.17 12.53 -6.55
CA ASP A 54 4.32 13.41 -6.69
C ASP A 54 4.23 14.57 -5.67
N GLU A 55 5.20 15.49 -5.71
CA GLU A 55 5.23 16.63 -4.77
C GLU A 55 4.06 17.62 -4.97
N SER A 56 3.42 17.62 -6.14
CA SER A 56 2.27 18.48 -6.46
C SER A 56 0.92 17.80 -6.24
N SER A 57 0.94 16.55 -5.79
CA SER A 57 -0.27 15.78 -5.52
C SER A 57 -1.13 16.44 -4.46
N THR A 58 -2.43 16.29 -4.66
CA THR A 58 -3.48 16.84 -3.80
C THR A 58 -4.02 15.79 -2.84
N VAL A 59 -4.83 16.20 -1.87
CA VAL A 59 -5.55 15.28 -0.99
C VAL A 59 -6.43 14.30 -1.78
N GLY A 60 -7.03 14.74 -2.90
CA GLY A 60 -7.80 13.88 -3.80
C GLY A 60 -6.95 12.77 -4.44
N ASP A 61 -5.72 13.07 -4.85
CA ASP A 61 -4.80 12.09 -5.43
C ASP A 61 -4.37 11.05 -4.38
N VAL A 62 -4.18 11.47 -3.13
CA VAL A 62 -3.90 10.56 -2.01
C VAL A 62 -5.08 9.61 -1.79
N HIS A 63 -6.31 10.10 -1.80
CA HIS A 63 -7.49 9.23 -1.66
C HIS A 63 -7.61 8.21 -2.80
N GLU A 64 -7.31 8.60 -4.04
CA GLU A 64 -7.28 7.67 -5.16
C GLU A 64 -6.17 6.63 -5.00
N ALA A 65 -4.99 7.04 -4.54
CA ALA A 65 -3.87 6.16 -4.25
C ALA A 65 -4.20 5.14 -3.13
N VAL A 66 -4.94 5.57 -2.10
CA VAL A 66 -5.47 4.67 -1.04
C VAL A 66 -6.42 3.65 -1.66
N ARG A 67 -7.39 4.09 -2.46
CA ARG A 67 -8.34 3.21 -3.15
C ARG A 67 -7.62 2.18 -4.03
N LEU A 68 -6.61 2.61 -4.80
CA LEU A 68 -5.80 1.72 -5.63
C LEU A 68 -5.00 0.71 -4.80
N THR A 69 -4.53 1.09 -3.61
CA THR A 69 -3.83 0.20 -2.68
C THR A 69 -4.79 -0.86 -2.14
N ASP A 70 -5.96 -0.45 -1.65
CA ASP A 70 -6.97 -1.35 -1.09
C ASP A 70 -7.52 -2.33 -2.14
N GLU A 71 -7.77 -1.86 -3.35
CA GLU A 71 -8.28 -2.71 -4.45
C GLU A 71 -7.23 -3.64 -5.05
N ARG A 72 -5.93 -3.41 -4.81
CA ARG A 72 -4.83 -4.18 -5.40
C ARG A 72 -4.95 -5.68 -5.08
N GLU A 73 -5.34 -6.01 -3.85
CA GLU A 73 -5.49 -7.40 -3.41
C GLU A 73 -6.71 -8.05 -4.08
N TRP A 74 -7.86 -7.37 -4.07
CA TRP A 74 -9.11 -7.85 -4.67
C TRP A 74 -9.05 -8.06 -6.18
N ARG A 75 -8.26 -7.23 -6.89
CA ARG A 75 -8.09 -7.34 -8.35
C ARG A 75 -7.17 -8.49 -8.76
N ARG A 76 -6.46 -9.12 -7.83
CA ARG A 76 -5.56 -10.23 -8.13
C ARG A 76 -6.27 -11.55 -7.92
N THR A 77 -6.26 -12.39 -8.96
CA THR A 77 -6.85 -13.73 -8.86
C THR A 77 -6.14 -14.60 -7.84
N ILE A 78 -4.81 -14.56 -7.81
CA ILE A 78 -3.99 -15.23 -6.80
C ILE A 78 -2.88 -14.27 -6.32
N PRO A 79 -2.34 -14.46 -5.09
CA PRO A 79 -1.17 -13.73 -4.63
C PRO A 79 0.01 -13.89 -5.60
N PRO A 80 0.90 -12.88 -5.75
CA PRO A 80 2.04 -12.97 -6.67
C PRO A 80 2.98 -14.14 -6.37
N THR A 81 3.12 -14.51 -5.10
CA THR A 81 3.96 -15.61 -4.66
C THR A 81 3.42 -16.15 -3.34
N ILE A 82 3.43 -17.47 -3.18
CA ILE A 82 3.11 -18.14 -1.92
C ILE A 82 4.39 -18.85 -1.47
N VAL A 83 4.89 -18.49 -0.29
CA VAL A 83 6.04 -19.15 0.33
C VAL A 83 5.53 -20.01 1.49
N ALA A 84 5.78 -21.31 1.40
CA ALA A 84 5.24 -22.31 2.31
C ALA A 84 6.35 -23.27 2.77
N ARG A 85 6.30 -23.70 4.04
CA ARG A 85 7.19 -24.74 4.57
C ARG A 85 6.64 -26.13 4.24
N GLN A 86 7.53 -27.06 3.88
CA GLN A 86 7.13 -28.45 3.63
C GLN A 86 6.38 -29.07 4.82
N GLY A 87 5.33 -29.84 4.52
CA GLY A 87 4.55 -30.59 5.51
C GLY A 87 3.40 -29.82 6.16
N GLY A 88 3.18 -28.56 5.79
CA GLY A 88 2.02 -27.76 6.24
C GLY A 88 0.89 -27.72 5.22
N GLY A 89 -0.35 -27.59 5.70
CA GLY A 89 -1.49 -27.14 4.90
C GLY A 89 -1.60 -25.62 4.99
N TYR A 90 -1.72 -24.94 3.84
CA TYR A 90 -1.76 -23.48 3.77
C TYR A 90 -3.04 -23.01 3.10
N LEU A 91 -3.63 -21.96 3.66
CA LEU A 91 -4.73 -21.24 3.05
C LEU A 91 -4.17 -20.03 2.31
N PHE A 92 -4.70 -19.77 1.12
CA PHE A 92 -4.39 -18.57 0.36
C PHE A 92 -5.67 -18.02 -0.28
N PRO A 93 -5.81 -16.69 -0.39
CA PRO A 93 -6.98 -16.10 -1.01
C PRO A 93 -6.98 -16.33 -2.52
N VAL A 94 -8.17 -16.54 -3.08
CA VAL A 94 -8.40 -16.59 -4.53
C VAL A 94 -9.58 -15.71 -4.86
N HIS A 95 -9.37 -14.72 -5.72
CA HIS A 95 -10.41 -13.77 -6.13
C HIS A 95 -10.85 -14.05 -7.57
N VAL A 96 -12.14 -14.27 -7.76
CA VAL A 96 -12.74 -14.43 -9.09
C VAL A 96 -13.95 -13.53 -9.21
N PRO A 97 -14.34 -13.12 -10.43
CA PRO A 97 -15.61 -12.44 -10.62
C PRO A 97 -16.74 -13.28 -10.03
N ASP A 98 -17.69 -12.62 -9.39
CA ASP A 98 -18.83 -13.30 -8.76
C ASP A 98 -19.53 -14.26 -9.74
N GLY A 99 -19.87 -15.46 -9.26
CA GLY A 99 -20.45 -16.54 -10.07
C GLY A 99 -19.46 -17.35 -10.93
N SER A 100 -18.17 -16.99 -10.96
CA SER A 100 -17.15 -17.78 -11.67
C SER A 100 -16.74 -19.02 -10.87
N TRP A 101 -16.47 -20.13 -11.57
CA TRP A 101 -15.90 -21.32 -10.94
C TRP A 101 -14.37 -21.24 -10.87
N VAL A 102 -13.77 -21.95 -9.92
CA VAL A 102 -12.31 -22.02 -9.76
C VAL A 102 -11.87 -23.45 -9.46
N ASN A 103 -10.74 -23.86 -10.04
CA ASN A 103 -10.03 -25.09 -9.70
C ASN A 103 -8.56 -24.77 -9.48
N VAL A 104 -8.02 -25.30 -8.39
CA VAL A 104 -6.64 -25.10 -7.96
C VAL A 104 -5.93 -26.44 -8.01
N GLN A 105 -4.82 -26.50 -8.76
CA GLN A 105 -3.97 -27.68 -8.85
C GLN A 105 -2.52 -27.29 -8.54
N TRP A 106 -1.85 -28.12 -7.73
CA TRP A 106 -0.42 -28.01 -7.49
C TRP A 106 0.31 -28.86 -8.53
N VAL A 107 1.28 -28.25 -9.23
CA VAL A 107 2.19 -28.94 -10.16
C VAL A 107 3.43 -29.42 -9.40
#